data_AF-A0AAX2AEZ1-F1
#
_entry.id   AF-A0AAX2AEZ1-F1
#
_cell.length_a   1.000
_cell.length_b   1.000
_cell.length_c   1.000
_cell.angle_alpha   90.00
_cell.angle_beta   90.00
_cell.angle_gamma   90.00
#
_symmetry.space_group_name_H-M   'P 1'
#
loop_
_entity.id
_entity.type
_entity.pdbx_description
1 polymer ?
#
loop_
_entity_poly.entity_id
_entity_poly.type
_entity_poly.pdbx_seq_one_letter_code
_entity_poly.pdbx_strand_id
1 'polypeptide(L)'
;MMGGMSVAAAESLFELLLLTFVVLVLTICIFILILKQLGFIKKINKKINFLWIWTQIIPIWSFVAIPITLIKINKQVKAYLKENNLENTYKPSYGWIWFLTSIISLPFSPFLIISLISFILFYKHLEKVENSLLTLR
;
A
#
# COMPACT_ATOMS: atom_id res chain seq x y z
N MET A 1 -20.70 -14.37 42.63
CA MET A 1 -21.01 -13.19 41.80
C MET A 1 -20.12 -13.26 40.57
N MET A 2 -20.65 -13.62 39.41
CA MET A 2 -19.90 -13.50 38.16
C MET A 2 -19.76 -12.00 37.87
N GLY A 3 -18.53 -11.47 37.99
CA GLY A 3 -18.24 -10.08 37.69
C GLY A 3 -18.46 -9.81 36.21
N GLY A 4 -19.62 -9.26 35.87
CA GLY A 4 -19.91 -8.77 34.53
C GLY A 4 -18.98 -7.61 34.19
N MET A 5 -18.48 -7.61 32.96
CA MET A 5 -17.68 -6.52 32.43
C MET A 5 -18.51 -5.22 32.40
N SER A 6 -17.91 -4.10 32.82
CA SER A 6 -18.59 -2.80 32.76
C SER A 6 -18.81 -2.37 31.31
N VAL A 7 -19.83 -1.54 31.06
CA VAL A 7 -20.16 -1.03 29.72
C VAL A 7 -18.95 -0.32 29.09
N ALA A 8 -18.25 0.52 29.86
CA ALA A 8 -17.04 1.20 29.40
C ALA A 8 -15.89 0.24 29.04
N ALA A 9 -15.75 -0.87 29.76
CA ALA A 9 -14.76 -1.90 29.43
C ALA A 9 -15.14 -2.65 28.13
N ALA A 10 -16.43 -2.88 27.89
CA ALA A 10 -16.91 -3.49 26.65
C ALA A 10 -16.70 -2.56 25.43
N GLU A 11 -16.98 -1.26 25.57
CA GLU A 11 -16.78 -0.25 24.53
C GLU A 11 -15.30 -0.12 24.14
N SER A 12 -14.41 0.02 25.13
CA SER A 12 -12.97 0.12 24.89
C SER A 12 -12.37 -1.15 24.26
N LEU A 13 -12.85 -2.34 24.64
CA LEU A 13 -12.44 -3.60 23.99
C LEU A 13 -12.93 -3.67 22.54
N PHE A 14 -14.13 -3.19 22.25
CA PHE A 14 -14.66 -3.15 20.90
C PHE A 14 -13.86 -2.19 20.00
N GLU A 15 -13.52 -1.00 20.49
CA GLU A 15 -12.65 -0.04 19.79
C GLU A 15 -11.26 -0.62 19.52
N LEU A 16 -10.66 -1.29 20.51
CA LEU A 16 -9.37 -1.96 20.36
C LEU A 16 -9.41 -3.05 19.30
N LEU A 17 -10.49 -3.85 19.27
CA LEU A 17 -10.68 -4.90 18.29
C LEU A 17 -10.83 -4.33 16.87
N LEU A 18 -11.59 -3.25 16.71
CA LEU A 18 -11.72 -2.54 15.44
C LEU A 18 -10.39 -1.96 14.96
N LEU A 19 -9.64 -1.31 15.85
CA LEU A 19 -8.32 -0.76 15.52
C LEU A 19 -7.36 -1.87 15.09
N THR A 20 -7.34 -2.99 15.81
CA THR A 20 -6.51 -4.16 15.49
C THR A 20 -6.86 -4.70 14.11
N PHE A 21 -8.16 -4.79 13.79
CA PHE A 21 -8.63 -5.23 12.48
C PHE A 21 -8.22 -4.27 11.35
N VAL A 22 -8.36 -2.95 11.54
CA VAL A 22 -7.92 -1.94 10.58
C VAL A 22 -6.41 -2.07 10.31
N VAL A 23 -5.60 -2.16 11.38
CA VAL A 23 -4.14 -2.30 11.25
C VAL A 23 -3.78 -3.57 10.49
N LEU A 24 -4.41 -4.70 10.80
CA LEU A 24 -4.18 -5.98 10.12
C LEU A 24 -4.43 -5.87 8.61
N VAL A 25 -5.57 -5.30 8.21
CA VAL A 25 -5.94 -5.13 6.80
C VAL A 25 -4.95 -4.23 6.08
N LEU A 26 -4.55 -3.11 6.69
CA LEU A 26 -3.56 -2.21 6.10
C LEU A 26 -2.20 -2.89 5.93
N THR A 27 -1.76 -3.69 6.91
CA THR A 27 -0.52 -4.47 6.82
C THR A 27 -0.55 -5.45 5.65
N ILE A 28 -1.68 -6.13 5.42
CA ILE A 28 -1.85 -7.03 4.28
C ILE A 28 -1.77 -6.27 2.94
N CYS A 29 -2.45 -5.12 2.82
CA CYS A 29 -2.39 -4.28 1.62
C CYS A 29 -0.97 -3.81 1.31
N ILE A 30 -0.23 -3.38 2.33
CA ILE A 30 1.18 -2.98 2.21
C ILE A 30 2.04 -4.15 1.76
N PHE A 31 1.86 -5.32 2.37
CA PHE A 31 2.59 -6.54 2.02
C PHE A 31 2.36 -6.93 0.54
N ILE A 32 1.12 -6.86 0.06
CA ILE A 32 0.78 -7.12 -1.35
C ILE A 32 1.51 -6.14 -2.29
N LEU A 33 1.57 -4.85 -1.96
CA LEU A 33 2.28 -3.86 -2.79
C LEU A 33 3.77 -4.13 -2.88
N ILE A 34 4.38 -4.51 -1.76
CA ILE A 34 5.80 -4.87 -1.71
C ILE A 34 6.07 -6.06 -2.61
N LEU A 35 5.23 -7.11 -2.53
CA LEU A 35 5.35 -8.29 -3.39
C LEU A 35 5.19 -7.93 -4.88
N LYS A 36 4.25 -7.05 -5.22
CA LYS A 36 4.07 -6.59 -6.61
C LYS A 36 5.27 -5.76 -7.10
N GLN A 37 5.79 -4.85 -6.27
CA GLN A 37 6.98 -4.07 -6.60
C GLN A 37 8.20 -4.99 -6.82
N LEU A 38 8.37 -6.02 -5.98
CA LEU A 38 9.41 -7.04 -6.17
C LEU A 38 9.25 -7.78 -7.49
N GLY A 39 8.03 -8.17 -7.87
CA GLY A 39 7.73 -8.81 -9.15
C GLY A 39 8.06 -7.91 -10.35
N PHE A 40 7.65 -6.65 -10.30
CA PHE A 40 7.95 -5.66 -11.34
C PHE A 40 9.46 -5.43 -11.50
N ILE A 41 10.19 -5.31 -10.39
CA ILE A 41 11.65 -5.12 -10.41
C ILE A 41 12.37 -6.36 -10.92
N LYS A 42 11.93 -7.58 -10.56
CA LYS A 42 12.51 -8.82 -11.13
C LYS A 42 12.36 -8.88 -12.65
N LYS A 43 11.26 -8.39 -13.20
CA LYS A 43 11.02 -8.33 -14.66
C LYS A 43 11.87 -7.28 -15.36
N ILE A 44 12.26 -6.21 -14.66
CA ILE A 44 13.01 -5.07 -15.21
C ILE A 44 14.53 -5.21 -14.98
N ASN A 45 14.98 -5.86 -13.90
CA ASN A 45 16.39 -5.91 -13.51
C ASN A 45 16.82 -7.30 -12.97
N LYS A 46 17.90 -7.89 -13.52
CA LYS A 46 18.35 -9.27 -13.20
C LYS A 46 19.08 -9.43 -11.85
N LYS A 47 19.50 -8.34 -11.19
CA LYS A 47 20.22 -8.40 -9.89
C LYS A 47 19.55 -7.51 -8.85
N ILE A 48 18.69 -8.11 -8.04
CA ILE A 48 18.12 -7.44 -6.86
C ILE A 48 19.11 -7.60 -5.70
N ASN A 49 19.56 -6.49 -5.11
CA ASN A 49 20.38 -6.52 -3.90
C ASN A 49 19.51 -6.94 -2.70
N PHE A 50 19.94 -7.94 -1.93
CA PHE A 50 19.22 -8.46 -0.76
C PHE A 50 18.92 -7.35 0.28
N LEU A 51 19.81 -6.35 0.43
CA LEU A 51 19.56 -5.17 1.26
C LEU A 51 18.32 -4.36 0.83
N TRP A 52 17.99 -4.36 -0.46
CA TRP A 52 16.79 -3.67 -0.97
C TRP A 52 15.51 -4.36 -0.49
N ILE A 53 15.50 -5.69 -0.46
CA ILE A 53 14.40 -6.50 0.09
C ILE A 53 14.26 -6.24 1.59
N TRP A 54 15.36 -6.13 2.33
CA TRP A 54 15.32 -5.77 3.75
C TRP A 54 14.71 -4.39 4.00
N THR A 55 14.98 -3.38 3.15
CA THR A 55 14.28 -2.08 3.27
C THR A 55 12.77 -2.16 3.03
N GLN A 56 12.28 -3.24 2.42
CA GLN A 56 10.88 -3.54 2.20
C GLN A 56 10.31 -4.54 3.23
N ILE A 57 11.13 -5.15 4.10
CA ILE A 57 10.72 -5.99 5.25
C ILE A 57 10.72 -5.19 6.57
N ILE A 58 11.36 -4.02 6.59
CA ILE A 58 11.22 -2.99 7.64
C ILE A 58 9.80 -2.34 7.80
N PRO A 59 8.78 -2.47 6.90
CA PRO A 59 7.46 -1.84 7.07
C PRO A 59 6.55 -2.60 8.05
N ILE A 60 7.14 -3.20 9.07
CA ILE A 60 6.49 -3.42 10.36
C ILE A 60 6.51 -2.11 11.18
N TRP A 61 7.33 -1.11 10.80
CA TRP A 61 7.22 0.26 11.32
C TRP A 61 6.39 1.16 10.40
N SER A 62 5.09 1.23 10.71
CA SER A 62 4.27 2.44 10.81
C SER A 62 4.18 3.33 9.55
N PHE A 63 3.01 3.38 8.90
CA PHE A 63 2.43 4.42 8.02
C PHE A 63 3.34 5.27 7.10
N VAL A 64 4.44 5.82 7.60
CA VAL A 64 5.57 6.49 6.93
C VAL A 64 6.20 5.65 5.81
N ALA A 65 6.16 4.31 5.90
CA ALA A 65 6.65 3.46 4.82
C ALA A 65 5.81 3.58 3.52
N ILE A 66 4.52 3.86 3.64
CA ILE A 66 3.60 4.02 2.51
C ILE A 66 4.03 5.20 1.61
N PRO A 67 4.18 6.45 2.09
CA PRO A 67 4.57 7.57 1.24
C PRO A 67 5.98 7.38 0.66
N ILE A 68 6.91 6.78 1.40
CA ILE A 68 8.25 6.46 0.87
C ILE A 68 8.14 5.49 -0.30
N THR A 69 7.31 4.45 -0.17
CA THR A 69 7.07 3.46 -1.23
C THR A 69 6.41 4.10 -2.45
N LEU A 70 5.40 4.95 -2.25
CA LEU A 70 4.75 5.70 -3.32
C LEU A 70 5.73 6.63 -4.06
N ILE A 71 6.60 7.33 -3.32
CA ILE A 71 7.65 8.18 -3.91
C ILE A 71 8.63 7.33 -4.74
N LYS A 72 9.06 6.18 -4.22
CA LYS A 72 9.96 5.26 -4.94
C LYS A 72 9.32 4.72 -6.22
N ILE A 73 8.07 4.25 -6.17
CA ILE A 73 7.31 3.79 -7.35
C ILE A 73 7.23 4.92 -8.38
N ASN A 74 6.86 6.13 -7.95
CA ASN A 74 6.76 7.29 -8.85
C ASN A 74 8.10 7.61 -9.53
N LYS A 75 9.21 7.58 -8.78
CA LYS A 75 10.55 7.79 -9.35
C LYS A 75 10.92 6.70 -10.35
N GLN A 76 10.71 5.43 -10.01
CA GLN A 76 11.06 4.29 -10.86
C GLN A 76 10.24 4.28 -12.16
N VAL A 77 8.92 4.50 -12.08
CA VAL A 77 8.06 4.52 -13.25
C VAL A 77 8.38 5.71 -14.16
N LYS A 78 8.60 6.91 -13.61
CA LYS A 78 8.99 8.08 -14.41
C LYS A 78 10.34 7.92 -15.08
N ALA A 79 11.34 7.35 -14.38
CA ALA A 79 12.65 7.08 -14.95
C ALA A 79 12.53 6.12 -16.14
N TYR A 80 11.80 5.01 -15.97
CA TYR A 80 11.57 4.03 -17.03
C TYR A 80 10.86 4.64 -18.25
N LEU A 81 9.76 5.40 -18.03
CA LEU A 81 9.03 6.04 -19.12
C LEU A 81 9.91 7.02 -19.90
N LYS A 82 10.74 7.80 -19.21
CA LYS A 82 11.67 8.75 -19.82
C LYS A 82 12.77 8.05 -20.62
N GLU A 83 13.38 7.00 -20.05
CA GLU A 83 14.44 6.22 -20.71
C GLU A 83 13.95 5.56 -22.00
N ASN A 84 12.66 5.19 -22.06
CA ASN A 84 12.06 4.51 -23.21
C ASN A 84 11.22 5.44 -24.11
N ASN A 85 11.25 6.77 -23.92
CA ASN A 85 10.45 7.76 -24.66
C ASN A 85 8.94 7.44 -24.73
N LEU A 86 8.39 6.91 -23.63
CA LEU A 86 6.99 6.51 -23.56
C LEU A 86 6.10 7.62 -22.99
N GLU A 87 4.84 7.66 -23.44
CA GLU A 87 3.85 8.61 -22.92
C GLU A 87 3.63 8.41 -21.41
N ASN A 88 3.53 9.51 -20.67
CA ASN A 88 3.35 9.47 -19.22
C ASN A 88 1.91 9.07 -18.82
N THR A 89 1.62 7.78 -18.89
CA THR A 89 0.34 7.19 -18.49
C THR A 89 0.20 7.02 -16.97
N TYR A 90 1.29 7.17 -16.21
CA TYR A 90 1.29 6.96 -14.77
C TYR A 90 0.80 8.19 -13.99
N LYS A 91 -0.32 8.02 -13.28
CA LYS A 91 -0.91 9.02 -12.38
C LYS A 91 -0.60 8.69 -10.92
N PRO A 92 0.30 9.42 -10.24
CA PRO A 92 0.64 9.17 -8.83
C PRO A 92 -0.50 9.49 -7.85
N SER A 93 -1.52 10.24 -8.29
CA SER A 93 -2.69 10.61 -7.48
C SER A 93 -3.41 9.40 -6.90
N TYR A 94 -3.52 8.29 -7.64
CA TYR A 94 -4.16 7.07 -7.15
C TYR A 94 -3.52 6.53 -5.86
N GLY A 95 -2.18 6.55 -5.79
CA GLY A 95 -1.45 6.10 -4.61
C GLY A 95 -1.65 7.03 -3.41
N TRP A 96 -1.67 8.34 -3.65
CA TRP A 96 -1.89 9.34 -2.59
C TRP A 96 -3.32 9.32 -2.04
N ILE A 97 -4.32 9.09 -2.90
CA ILE A 97 -5.72 8.92 -2.46
C ILE A 97 -5.84 7.69 -1.55
N TRP A 98 -5.20 6.57 -1.92
CA TRP A 98 -5.14 5.39 -1.07
C TRP A 98 -4.47 5.66 0.29
N PHE A 99 -3.35 6.38 0.28
CA PHE A 99 -2.66 6.75 1.53
C PHE A 99 -3.53 7.61 2.45
N LEU A 100 -4.17 8.65 1.92
CA LEU A 100 -5.04 9.54 2.71
C LEU A 100 -6.24 8.79 3.30
N THR A 101 -6.90 7.96 2.49
CA THR A 101 -8.04 7.14 2.95
C THR A 101 -7.60 6.09 3.98
N SER A 102 -6.38 5.58 3.88
CA SER A 102 -5.78 4.72 4.91
C SER A 102 -5.57 5.47 6.23
N ILE A 103 -5.03 6.70 6.22
CA ILE A 103 -4.85 7.50 7.45
C ILE A 103 -6.19 7.73 8.14
N ILE A 104 -7.20 8.14 7.38
CA ILE A 104 -8.53 8.47 7.94
C ILE A 104 -9.21 7.22 8.51
N SER A 105 -8.94 6.04 7.96
CA SER A 105 -9.50 4.78 8.46
C SER A 105 -9.02 4.36 9.86
N LEU A 106 -7.91 4.93 10.35
CA LEU A 106 -7.38 4.65 11.68
C LEU A 106 -8.31 5.15 12.81
N PRO A 107 -8.66 6.45 12.88
CA PRO A 107 -9.63 6.93 13.86
C PRO A 107 -11.09 6.67 13.47
N PHE A 108 -11.38 6.39 12.19
CA PHE A 108 -12.75 6.17 11.70
C PHE A 108 -12.86 4.87 10.91
N SER A 109 -13.16 3.76 11.61
CA SER A 109 -13.21 2.43 11.00
C SER A 109 -14.12 2.28 9.76
N PRO A 110 -15.25 3.02 9.60
CA PRO A 110 -16.05 2.93 8.37
C PRO A 110 -15.30 3.40 7.12
N PHE A 111 -14.28 4.25 7.26
CA PHE A 111 -13.43 4.68 6.14
C PHE A 111 -12.49 3.57 5.64
N LEU A 112 -12.40 2.43 6.34
CA LEU A 112 -11.66 1.26 5.86
C LEU A 112 -12.19 0.76 4.51
N ILE A 113 -13.51 0.80 4.28
CA ILE A 113 -14.12 0.39 3.00
C ILE A 113 -13.64 1.30 1.87
N ILE A 114 -13.60 2.61 2.13
CA ILE A 114 -13.12 3.60 1.16
C ILE A 114 -11.62 3.39 0.89
N SER A 115 -10.84 3.09 1.94
CA SER A 115 -9.42 2.73 1.85
C SER A 115 -9.19 1.47 0.99
N LEU A 116 -10.04 0.46 1.12
CA LEU A 116 -9.95 -0.76 0.29
C LEU A 116 -10.31 -0.49 -1.17
N ILE A 117 -11.34 0.31 -1.43
CA ILE A 117 -11.72 0.69 -2.79
C ILE A 117 -10.58 1.48 -3.45
N SER A 118 -10.02 2.47 -2.75
CA SER A 118 -8.91 3.28 -3.27
C SER A 118 -7.65 2.43 -3.49
N PHE A 119 -7.38 1.45 -2.63
CA PHE A 119 -6.31 0.47 -2.82
C PHE A 119 -6.49 -0.32 -4.12
N ILE A 120 -7.69 -0.87 -4.34
CA ILE A 120 -8.00 -1.66 -5.54
C ILE A 120 -7.82 -0.81 -6.80
N LEU A 121 -8.29 0.44 -6.79
CA LEU A 121 -8.12 1.38 -7.91
C LEU A 121 -6.64 1.67 -8.18
N PHE A 122 -5.85 1.94 -7.14
CA PHE A 122 -4.42 2.13 -7.26
C PHE A 122 -3.71 0.88 -7.81
N TYR A 123 -4.06 -0.30 -7.29
CA TYR A 123 -3.49 -1.57 -7.72
C TYR A 123 -3.77 -1.86 -9.20
N LYS A 124 -5.02 -1.65 -9.65
CA LYS A 124 -5.42 -1.80 -11.06
C LYS A 124 -4.73 -0.79 -11.96
N HIS A 125 -4.57 0.45 -11.51
CA HIS A 125 -3.84 1.48 -12.25
C HIS A 125 -2.37 1.08 -12.44
N LEU A 126 -1.72 0.58 -11.39
CA LEU A 126 -0.35 0.04 -11.49
C LEU A 126 -0.26 -1.14 -12.45
N GLU A 127 -1.23 -2.05 -12.43
CA GLU A 127 -1.27 -3.20 -13.35
C GLU A 127 -1.41 -2.77 -14.81
N LYS A 128 -2.27 -1.80 -15.08
CA LYS A 128 -2.44 -1.23 -16.43
C LYS A 128 -1.14 -0.62 -16.95
N VAL A 129 -0.45 0.13 -16.09
CA VAL A 129 0.85 0.71 -16.43
C VAL A 129 1.87 -0.41 -16.67
N GLU A 130 1.99 -1.40 -15.78
CA GLU A 130 2.89 -2.54 -15.98
C GLU A 130 2.64 -3.26 -17.31
N ASN A 131 1.38 -3.58 -17.62
CA ASN A 131 1.02 -4.26 -18.85
C ASN A 131 1.35 -3.43 -20.09
N SER A 132 1.12 -2.11 -20.07
CA SER A 132 1.50 -1.24 -21.19
C SER A 132 3.01 -1.21 -21.44
N LEU A 133 3.82 -1.38 -20.40
CA LEU A 133 5.29 -1.39 -20.52
C LEU A 133 5.81 -2.74 -21.03
N LEU A 134 5.08 -3.84 -20.79
CA LEU A 134 5.43 -5.18 -21.27
C LEU A 134 5.04 -5.40 -22.74
N THR A 135 3.95 -4.79 -23.21
CA THR A 135 3.51 -4.89 -24.63
C THR A 135 4.38 -4.11 -25.62
N LEU A 136 5.22 -3.19 -25.12
CA LEU A 136 6.13 -2.38 -25.94
C LEU A 136 7.53 -2.98 -26.06
N ARG A 137 7.76 -4.16 -25.46
CA ARG A 137 9.00 -4.92 -25.50
C ARG A 137 8.93 -6.02 -26.55
#